data_AF-A0A0G1X7B4-F1
#
_entry.id   AF-A0A0G1X7B4-F1
#
_cell.length_a   1.000
_cell.length_b   1.000
_cell.length_c   1.000
_cell.angle_alpha   90.00
_cell.angle_beta   90.00
_cell.angle_gamma   90.00
#
_symmetry.space_group_name_H-M   'P 1'
#
loop_
_entity.id
_entity.type
_entity.pdbx_description
1 polymer ?
#
loop_
_entity_poly.entity_id
_entity_poly.type
_entity_poly.pdbx_seq_one_letter_code
_entity_poly.pdbx_strand_id
1 'polypeptide(L)'
;MLKQHKGERTQGFAGDFSLALIQFAYNFVPEPTKIADVQVAVLSPTSVKVSWKTNHPANGKVNYGLDETYPLDIQSEKRITNHEFTLTNLKPDTQYYFEVMSHNKNYVYDANREFKTPAK
;
A
#
# COMPACT_ATOMS: atom_id res chain seq x y z
N MET A 1 -26.68 54.91 49.42
CA MET A 1 -27.23 55.41 48.14
C MET A 1 -26.94 54.39 47.06
N LEU A 2 -27.98 53.95 46.33
CA LEU A 2 -27.88 53.12 45.12
C LEU A 2 -27.13 53.86 44.00
N LYS A 3 -26.44 53.09 43.14
CA LYS A 3 -26.74 52.97 41.70
C LYS A 3 -26.11 51.68 41.10
N GLN A 4 -26.96 50.87 40.46
CA GLN A 4 -26.65 49.81 39.47
C GLN A 4 -26.31 50.51 38.11
N HIS A 5 -25.78 49.94 37.02
CA HIS A 5 -25.57 48.63 36.37
C HIS A 5 -24.20 48.73 35.61
N LYS A 6 -23.56 47.74 34.98
CA LYS A 6 -23.96 46.82 33.88
C LYS A 6 -22.63 46.12 33.47
N GLY A 7 -22.49 44.80 33.60
CA GLY A 7 -22.51 43.90 32.44
C GLY A 7 -21.34 44.07 31.49
N GLU A 8 -20.23 43.34 31.69
CA GLU A 8 -19.32 42.99 30.60
C GLU A 8 -19.19 41.48 30.47
N ARG A 9 -19.49 41.06 29.25
CA ARG A 9 -19.69 39.70 28.78
C ARG A 9 -18.36 38.94 28.85
N THR A 10 -18.36 37.80 29.53
CA THR A 10 -17.43 36.72 29.16
C THR A 10 -17.78 36.33 27.73
N GLN A 11 -16.98 36.77 26.76
CA GLN A 11 -17.02 36.16 25.44
C GLN A 11 -16.49 34.75 25.62
N GLY A 12 -17.43 33.81 25.71
CA GLY A 12 -17.15 32.39 25.64
C GLY A 12 -16.45 32.11 24.32
N PHE A 13 -15.23 31.60 24.40
CA PHE A 13 -14.61 30.89 23.30
C PHE A 13 -14.53 29.40 23.69
N ALA A 14 -15.67 28.85 24.05
CA ALA A 14 -15.86 27.41 24.23
C ALA A 14 -16.94 27.01 23.23
N GLY A 15 -16.55 26.72 21.99
CA GLY A 15 -17.48 26.35 20.92
C GLY A 15 -16.82 25.77 19.68
N ASP A 16 -15.84 26.46 19.10
CA ASP A 16 -15.39 26.15 17.72
C ASP A 16 -13.92 25.69 17.59
N PHE A 17 -13.29 25.18 18.65
CA PHE A 17 -11.90 24.70 18.57
C PHE A 17 -11.75 23.23 18.14
N SER A 18 -12.83 22.44 18.12
CA SER A 18 -12.70 21.00 17.92
C SER A 18 -12.75 20.57 16.45
N LEU A 19 -13.46 21.26 15.56
CA LEU A 19 -13.49 20.89 14.14
C LEU A 19 -12.35 21.50 13.33
N ALA A 20 -11.95 22.73 13.63
CA ALA A 20 -10.84 23.37 12.93
C ALA A 20 -9.50 22.68 13.21
N LEU A 21 -9.21 22.31 14.46
CA LEU A 21 -7.98 21.56 14.79
C LEU A 21 -7.99 20.13 14.22
N ILE A 22 -9.15 19.46 14.17
CA ILE A 22 -9.27 18.13 13.53
C ILE A 22 -9.10 18.26 12.00
N GLN A 23 -9.73 19.24 11.35
CA GLN A 23 -9.62 19.46 9.91
C GLN A 23 -8.21 19.89 9.50
N PHE A 24 -7.58 20.79 10.28
CA PHE A 24 -6.18 21.16 10.08
C PHE A 24 -5.26 19.95 10.32
N ALA A 25 -5.41 19.18 11.40
CA ALA A 25 -4.58 17.99 11.63
C ALA A 25 -4.77 16.91 10.54
N TYR A 26 -6.00 16.69 10.05
CA TYR A 26 -6.31 15.74 8.98
C TYR A 26 -5.58 16.07 7.67
N ASN A 27 -5.46 17.35 7.33
CA ASN A 27 -4.73 17.81 6.15
C ASN A 27 -3.20 17.64 6.25
N PHE A 28 -2.67 17.32 7.44
CA PHE A 28 -1.24 17.17 7.71
C PHE A 28 -0.83 15.72 8.06
N VAL A 29 -1.73 14.73 7.96
CA VAL A 29 -1.34 13.32 8.08
C VAL A 29 -0.75 12.86 6.74
N PRO A 30 0.55 12.52 6.65
CA PRO A 30 1.11 11.98 5.43
C PRO A 30 0.41 10.65 5.09
N GLU A 31 -0.11 10.53 3.87
CA GLU A 31 -0.78 9.31 3.44
C GLU A 31 0.21 8.11 3.50
N PRO A 32 -0.17 6.97 4.08
CA PRO A 32 0.69 5.80 4.06
C PRO A 32 0.89 5.29 2.63
N THR A 33 2.03 4.63 2.38
CA THR A 33 2.20 3.88 1.13
C THR A 33 1.12 2.80 1.05
N LYS A 34 0.51 2.63 -0.12
CA LYS A 34 -0.48 1.59 -0.40
C LYS A 34 -0.09 0.86 -1.67
N ILE A 35 -0.33 -0.45 -1.70
CA ILE A 35 -0.28 -1.28 -2.91
C ILE A 35 -1.70 -1.36 -3.47
N ALA A 36 -1.82 -1.29 -4.80
CA ALA A 36 -3.07 -1.43 -5.52
C ALA A 36 -2.84 -2.13 -6.87
N ASP A 37 -3.93 -2.56 -7.51
CA ASP A 37 -3.93 -3.14 -8.86
C ASP A 37 -2.96 -4.32 -9.05
N VAL A 38 -2.83 -5.21 -8.05
CA VAL A 38 -2.00 -6.42 -8.19
C VAL A 38 -2.60 -7.31 -9.28
N GLN A 39 -1.82 -7.57 -10.32
CA GLN A 39 -2.23 -8.35 -11.48
C GLN A 39 -1.17 -9.39 -11.82
N VAL A 40 -1.65 -10.52 -12.37
CA VAL A 40 -0.81 -11.57 -12.94
C VAL A 40 -1.22 -11.76 -14.39
N ALA A 41 -0.26 -11.68 -15.30
CA ALA A 41 -0.44 -12.02 -16.70
C ALA A 41 0.43 -13.24 -17.04
N VAL A 42 -0.20 -14.33 -17.47
CA VAL A 42 0.52 -15.50 -17.98
C VAL A 42 1.18 -15.14 -19.30
N LEU A 43 2.49 -15.37 -19.40
CA LEU A 43 3.25 -15.11 -20.63
C LEU A 43 3.52 -16.42 -21.39
N SER A 44 3.79 -17.50 -20.65
CA SER A 44 4.04 -18.84 -21.18
C SER A 44 3.79 -19.91 -20.11
N PRO A 45 3.87 -21.21 -20.44
CA PRO A 45 3.85 -22.29 -19.44
C PRO A 45 4.95 -22.21 -18.38
N THR A 46 6.00 -21.42 -18.60
CA THR A 46 7.15 -21.31 -17.69
C THR A 46 7.42 -19.89 -17.21
N SER A 47 6.53 -18.93 -17.52
CA SER A 47 6.69 -17.54 -17.10
C SER A 47 5.37 -16.79 -16.92
N VAL A 48 5.36 -15.93 -15.90
CA VAL A 48 4.27 -14.99 -15.63
C VAL A 48 4.83 -13.61 -15.35
N LYS A 49 4.01 -12.59 -15.57
CA LYS A 49 4.31 -11.21 -15.23
C LYS A 49 3.43 -10.79 -14.06
N VAL A 50 4.06 -10.30 -13.00
CA VAL A 50 3.39 -9.74 -11.83
C VAL A 50 3.56 -8.23 -11.88
N SER A 51 2.46 -7.49 -11.73
CA SER A 51 2.49 -6.03 -11.70
C SER A 51 1.58 -5.47 -10.63
N TRP A 52 1.92 -4.29 -10.12
CA TRP A 52 1.11 -3.54 -9.17
C TRP A 52 1.48 -2.06 -9.20
N LYS A 53 0.69 -1.25 -8.50
CA LYS A 53 0.95 0.17 -8.31
C LYS A 53 1.16 0.53 -6.85
N THR A 54 1.93 1.58 -6.62
CA THR A 54 2.01 2.27 -5.34
C THR A 54 1.65 3.75 -5.48
N ASN A 55 0.98 4.31 -4.47
CA ASN A 55 0.64 5.74 -4.43
C ASN A 55 1.87 6.66 -4.23
N HIS A 56 3.01 6.08 -3.81
CA HIS A 56 4.29 6.77 -3.67
C HIS A 56 5.41 5.99 -4.37
N PRO A 57 6.49 6.66 -4.85
CA PRO A 57 7.67 5.97 -5.34
C PRO A 57 8.26 5.06 -4.27
N ALA A 58 8.33 3.78 -4.57
CA ALA A 58 8.79 2.73 -3.66
C ALA A 58 9.66 1.73 -4.41
N ASN A 59 10.41 0.94 -3.66
CA ASN A 59 11.06 -0.28 -4.14
C ASN A 59 10.01 -1.38 -4.39
N GLY A 60 10.38 -2.42 -5.12
CA GLY A 60 9.48 -3.54 -5.40
C GLY A 60 10.16 -4.89 -5.17
N LYS A 61 9.41 -5.84 -4.61
CA LYS A 61 9.84 -7.22 -4.41
C LYS A 61 8.67 -8.17 -4.62
N VAL A 62 8.93 -9.34 -5.20
CA VAL A 62 7.98 -10.46 -5.28
C VAL A 62 8.62 -11.65 -4.60
N ASN A 63 8.00 -12.18 -3.55
CA ASN A 63 8.35 -13.49 -2.99
C ASN A 63 7.34 -14.51 -3.53
N TYR A 64 7.78 -15.72 -3.89
CA TYR A 64 6.93 -16.73 -4.51
C TYR A 64 7.44 -18.16 -4.25
N GLY A 65 6.56 -19.15 -4.47
CA GLY A 65 6.91 -20.56 -4.32
C GLY A 65 5.74 -21.51 -4.51
N LEU A 66 5.96 -22.78 -4.18
CA LEU A 66 4.94 -23.84 -4.24
C LEU A 66 4.08 -23.92 -2.97
N ASP A 67 4.41 -23.12 -1.97
CA ASP A 67 3.70 -22.97 -0.71
C ASP A 67 3.86 -21.53 -0.18
N GLU A 68 3.19 -21.23 0.93
CA GLU A 68 3.17 -19.89 1.55
C GLU A 68 4.46 -19.52 2.29
N THR A 69 5.51 -20.36 2.27
CA THR A 69 6.83 -19.99 2.80
C THR A 69 7.66 -19.14 1.84
N TYR A 70 7.21 -19.03 0.58
CA TYR A 70 7.80 -18.21 -0.48
C TYR A 70 9.34 -18.31 -0.59
N PRO A 71 9.91 -19.50 -0.84
CA PRO A 71 11.35 -19.73 -0.84
C PRO A 71 12.13 -19.00 -1.95
N LEU A 72 11.45 -18.40 -2.93
CA LEU A 72 12.08 -17.70 -4.05
C LEU A 72 11.70 -16.23 -4.04
N ASP A 73 12.59 -15.36 -4.53
CA ASP A 73 12.28 -13.95 -4.67
C ASP A 73 12.95 -13.26 -5.86
N ILE A 74 12.41 -12.09 -6.22
CA ILE A 74 13.01 -11.12 -7.13
C ILE A 74 12.71 -9.72 -6.61
N GLN A 75 13.69 -8.80 -6.65
CA GLN A 75 13.54 -7.45 -6.15
C GLN A 75 14.20 -6.39 -7.03
N SER A 76 13.79 -5.13 -6.84
CA SER A 76 14.35 -3.96 -7.50
C SER A 76 14.53 -2.79 -6.53
N GLU A 77 15.73 -2.19 -6.57
CA GLU A 77 16.05 -0.99 -5.81
C GLU A 77 15.55 0.31 -6.47
N LYS A 78 14.87 0.22 -7.62
CA LYS A 78 14.29 1.39 -8.29
C LYS A 78 13.08 1.90 -7.53
N ARG A 79 13.01 3.22 -7.34
CA ARG A 79 11.89 3.90 -6.68
C ARG A 79 10.88 4.40 -7.70
N ILE A 80 9.84 3.61 -7.96
CA ILE A 80 8.79 3.90 -8.96
C ILE A 80 7.40 3.61 -8.39
N THR A 81 6.36 4.01 -9.12
CA THR A 81 4.96 3.81 -8.75
C THR A 81 4.26 2.71 -9.54
N ASN A 82 4.81 2.30 -10.68
CA ASN A 82 4.30 1.19 -11.48
C ASN A 82 5.37 0.10 -11.50
N HIS A 83 5.08 -1.03 -10.88
CA HIS A 83 6.00 -2.13 -10.69
C HIS A 83 5.67 -3.26 -11.64
N GLU A 84 6.70 -3.88 -12.20
CA GLU A 84 6.54 -5.02 -13.10
C GLU A 84 7.72 -5.97 -12.94
N PHE A 85 7.42 -7.24 -12.69
CA PHE A 85 8.39 -8.31 -12.49
C PHE A 85 7.98 -9.52 -13.34
N THR A 86 8.93 -10.10 -14.06
CA THR A 86 8.71 -11.34 -14.81
C THR A 86 9.32 -12.50 -14.03
N LEU A 87 8.46 -13.41 -13.58
CA LEU A 87 8.87 -14.67 -12.97
C LEU A 87 9.13 -15.68 -14.09
N THR A 88 10.29 -16.32 -14.08
CA THR A 88 10.74 -17.27 -15.11
C THR A 88 11.14 -18.59 -14.48
N ASN A 89 11.49 -19.58 -15.31
CA ASN A 89 11.89 -20.93 -14.88
C ASN A 89 10.82 -21.63 -14.02
N LEU A 90 9.55 -21.31 -14.26
CA LEU A 90 8.43 -21.94 -13.58
C LEU A 90 8.13 -23.30 -14.20
N LYS A 91 7.58 -24.20 -13.38
CA LYS A 91 7.07 -25.49 -13.87
C LYS A 91 5.72 -25.26 -14.55
N PRO A 92 5.46 -25.86 -15.73
CA PRO A 92 4.12 -25.90 -16.34
C PRO A 92 3.09 -26.62 -15.47
N ASP A 93 1.81 -26.32 -15.69
CA ASP A 93 0.66 -26.90 -14.98
C ASP A 93 0.81 -26.91 -13.44
N THR A 94 1.40 -25.85 -12.89
CA THR A 94 1.79 -25.80 -11.48
C THR A 94 1.18 -24.57 -10.81
N GLN A 95 0.57 -24.79 -9.63
CA GLN A 95 0.11 -23.72 -8.75
C GLN A 95 1.30 -23.11 -8.01
N TYR A 96 1.36 -21.79 -7.98
CA TYR A 96 2.31 -21.00 -7.21
C TYR A 96 1.57 -20.05 -6.27
N TYR A 97 2.17 -19.81 -5.11
CA TYR A 97 1.77 -18.78 -4.16
C TYR A 97 2.78 -17.64 -4.23
N PHE A 98 2.32 -16.41 -4.05
CA PHE A 98 3.19 -15.24 -4.02
C PHE A 98 2.65 -14.12 -3.14
N GLU A 99 3.55 -13.20 -2.83
CA GLU A 99 3.24 -11.88 -2.28
C GLU A 99 4.03 -10.81 -3.02
N VAL A 100 3.47 -9.60 -3.08
CA VAL A 100 4.19 -8.41 -3.53
C VAL A 100 4.49 -7.53 -2.34
N MET A 101 5.69 -6.94 -2.32
CA MET A 101 6.11 -6.01 -1.30
C MET A 101 6.62 -4.72 -1.94
N SER A 102 6.37 -3.61 -1.27
CA SER A 102 6.97 -2.33 -1.60
C SER A 102 7.53 -1.67 -0.36
N HIS A 103 8.70 -1.06 -0.51
CA HIS A 103 9.34 -0.30 0.56
C HIS A 103 9.49 1.16 0.17
N ASN A 104 8.93 2.04 1.00
CA ASN A 104 9.17 3.47 0.92
C ASN A 104 9.84 3.93 2.21
N LYS A 105 9.05 4.33 3.22
CA LYS A 105 9.52 4.54 4.59
C LYS A 105 9.38 3.24 5.39
N ASN A 106 8.18 2.64 5.30
CA ASN A 106 7.84 1.34 5.87
C ASN A 106 7.61 0.32 4.75
N TYR A 107 7.74 -0.96 5.09
CA TYR A 107 7.30 -2.04 4.22
C TYR A 107 5.78 -2.11 4.19
N VAL A 108 5.24 -2.33 3.00
CA VAL A 108 3.85 -2.70 2.76
C VAL A 108 3.83 -3.91 1.85
N TYR A 109 2.85 -4.78 2.04
CA TYR A 109 2.74 -6.04 1.32
C TYR A 109 1.29 -6.36 0.99
N ASP A 110 1.10 -7.17 -0.04
CA ASP A 110 -0.15 -7.82 -0.42
C ASP A 110 0.17 -9.30 -0.67
N ALA A 111 -0.30 -10.16 0.24
CA ALA A 111 0.11 -11.55 0.39
C ALA A 111 -1.04 -12.53 0.12
N ASN A 112 -0.77 -13.84 0.25
CA ASN A 112 -1.73 -14.92 0.02
C ASN A 112 -2.35 -14.86 -1.40
N ARG A 113 -1.56 -14.42 -2.38
CA ARG A 113 -1.95 -14.43 -3.78
C ARG A 113 -1.49 -15.72 -4.43
N GLU A 114 -2.16 -16.10 -5.50
CA GLU A 114 -1.88 -17.35 -6.17
C GLU A 114 -2.02 -17.22 -7.69
N PHE A 115 -1.29 -18.04 -8.44
CA PHE A 115 -1.48 -18.19 -9.88
C PHE A 115 -1.12 -19.62 -10.32
N LYS A 116 -1.71 -20.06 -11.43
CA LYS A 116 -1.39 -21.35 -12.04
C LYS A 116 -0.77 -21.15 -13.42
N THR A 117 0.37 -21.78 -13.66
CA THR A 117 0.94 -21.84 -15.02
C THR A 117 0.13 -22.79 -15.89
N PRO A 118 -0.04 -22.49 -17.19
CA PRO A 118 -0.73 -23.41 -18.10
C PRO A 118 0.10 -24.67 -18.34
N ALA A 119 -0.55 -25.71 -18.85
CA ALA A 119 0.13 -26.88 -19.40
C ALA A 119 0.96 -26.49 -20.65
N LYS A 120 1.87 -27.39 -21.06
CA LYS A 120 2.67 -27.22 -22.27
C LYS A 120 1.84 -27.35 -23.54
#